data_AF-A0A7S3W8I0-F1
#
_entry.id   AF-A0A7S3W8I0-F1
#
_cell.length_a   1.000
_cell.length_b   1.000
_cell.length_c   1.000
_cell.angle_alpha   90.00
_cell.angle_beta   90.00
_cell.angle_gamma   90.00
#
_symmetry.space_group_name_H-M   'P 1'
#
loop_
_entity.id
_entity.type
_entity.pdbx_description
1 polymer ?
#
loop_
_entity_poly.entity_id
_entity_poly.type
_entity_poly.pdbx_seq_one_letter_code
_entity_poly.pdbx_strand_id
1 'polypeptide(L)'
;VCIVAITDGRANVPLSVSEGEDEMIGEDGKMKKVPKEDLQEEVMVMADKMRAMGFKFLLIDTENKYVSSGAAKKLADRADGRYYYLPRADDQMIAGIAGNAIQEMRA
;
A
#
# COMPACT_ATOMS: atom_id res chain seq x y z
N VAL A 1 4.43 -0.42 16.71
CA VAL A 1 3.97 -1.47 15.77
C VAL A 1 4.49 -1.12 14.37
N CYS A 2 4.88 -2.10 13.57
CA CYS A 2 5.36 -1.89 12.19
C CYS A 2 4.38 -2.56 11.22
N ILE A 3 3.95 -1.82 10.20
CA ILE A 3 3.14 -2.31 9.09
C ILE A 3 4.08 -2.53 7.91
N VAL A 4 4.13 -3.76 7.42
CA VAL A 4 4.88 -4.12 6.22
C VAL A 4 3.86 -4.40 5.12
N ALA A 5 3.90 -3.60 4.06
CA ALA A 5 3.09 -3.77 2.87
C ALA A 5 3.98 -4.23 1.71
N ILE A 6 3.48 -5.21 0.96
CA ILE A 6 4.09 -5.69 -0.28
C ILE A 6 3.05 -5.40 -1.37
N THR A 7 3.44 -4.70 -2.43
CA THR A 7 2.56 -4.35 -3.55
C THR A 7 3.19 -4.73 -4.87
N ASP A 8 2.34 -5.19 -5.79
CA ASP A 8 2.64 -5.42 -7.20
C ASP A 8 1.88 -4.43 -8.10
N GLY A 9 1.22 -3.40 -7.54
CA GLY A 9 0.40 -2.53 -8.36
C GLY A 9 -0.33 -1.39 -7.65
N ARG A 10 -1.49 -1.04 -8.23
CA ARG A 10 -2.31 0.11 -7.84
C ARG A 10 -3.59 -0.35 -7.14
N ALA A 11 -4.13 0.54 -6.31
CA ALA A 11 -5.45 0.38 -5.73
C ALA A 11 -6.53 0.15 -6.80
N ASN A 12 -7.35 -0.86 -6.57
CA ASN A 12 -8.43 -1.28 -7.47
C ASN A 12 -9.75 -1.54 -6.74
N VAL A 13 -9.73 -1.58 -5.40
CA VAL A 13 -10.90 -1.82 -4.56
C VAL A 13 -11.07 -0.62 -3.63
N PRO A 14 -12.25 0.02 -3.59
CA PRO A 14 -12.52 1.12 -2.67
C PRO A 14 -12.59 0.63 -1.23
N LEU A 15 -12.32 1.53 -0.29
CA LEU A 15 -12.32 1.20 1.13
C LEU A 15 -13.70 0.72 1.61
N SER A 16 -14.78 1.36 1.16
CA SER A 16 -16.17 1.00 1.50
C SER A 16 -16.50 -0.46 1.21
N VAL A 17 -16.06 -0.99 0.06
CA VAL A 17 -16.20 -2.41 -0.27
C VAL A 17 -15.41 -3.28 0.71
N SER A 18 -14.22 -2.84 1.10
CA SER A 18 -13.37 -3.56 2.07
C SER A 18 -13.95 -3.54 3.49
N GLU A 19 -14.73 -2.51 3.83
CA GLU A 19 -15.48 -2.37 5.08
C GLU A 19 -16.83 -3.11 5.08
N GLY A 20 -17.22 -3.69 3.93
CA GLY A 20 -18.45 -4.48 3.80
C GLY A 20 -19.69 -3.67 3.47
N GLU A 21 -19.55 -2.48 2.89
CA GLU A 21 -20.69 -1.67 2.45
C GLU A 21 -21.33 -2.27 1.19
N ASP A 22 -22.45 -2.98 1.38
CA ASP A 22 -23.21 -3.65 0.32
C ASP A 22 -23.71 -2.68 -0.76
N GLU A 23 -23.88 -1.39 -0.45
CA GLU A 23 -24.33 -0.36 -1.40
C GLU A 23 -23.36 -0.18 -2.57
N MET A 24 -22.10 -0.59 -2.43
CA MET A 24 -21.10 -0.52 -3.49
C MET A 24 -21.11 -1.74 -4.40
N ILE A 25 -21.88 -2.78 -4.07
CA ILE A 25 -22.08 -3.97 -4.89
C ILE A 25 -23.43 -3.83 -5.59
N GLY A 26 -23.40 -3.72 -6.92
CA GLY A 26 -24.61 -3.67 -7.74
C GLY A 26 -25.40 -4.99 -7.68
N GLU A 27 -26.64 -4.96 -8.15
CA GLU A 27 -27.50 -6.15 -8.23
C GLU A 27 -26.88 -7.28 -9.09
N ASP A 28 -25.95 -6.93 -10.00
CA ASP A 28 -25.20 -7.88 -10.83
C ASP A 28 -23.97 -8.48 -10.12
N GLY A 29 -23.77 -8.19 -8.83
CA GLY A 29 -22.66 -8.64 -8.01
C GLY A 29 -21.33 -7.91 -8.31
N LYS A 30 -21.34 -6.86 -9.14
CA LYS A 30 -20.12 -6.10 -9.46
C LYS A 30 -20.03 -4.84 -8.63
N MET A 31 -18.80 -4.45 -8.33
CA MET A 31 -18.53 -3.19 -7.66
C MET A 31 -18.91 -2.01 -8.56
N LYS A 32 -19.53 -0.98 -7.98
CA LYS A 32 -19.72 0.32 -8.62
C LYS A 32 -18.36 0.86 -9.04
N LYS A 33 -18.31 1.44 -10.24
CA LYS A 33 -17.05 1.95 -10.80
C LYS A 33 -16.66 3.24 -10.08
N VAL A 34 -15.55 3.18 -9.36
CA VAL A 34 -14.92 4.35 -8.73
C VAL A 34 -13.79 4.87 -9.64
N PRO A 35 -13.64 6.20 -9.80
CA PRO A 35 -12.49 6.79 -10.47
C PRO A 35 -11.17 6.33 -9.85
N LYS A 36 -10.12 6.15 -10.67
CA LYS A 36 -8.84 5.61 -10.17
C LYS A 36 -8.12 6.61 -9.27
N GLU A 37 -8.33 7.88 -9.55
CA GLU A 37 -7.79 9.01 -8.79
C GLU A 37 -8.35 9.00 -7.37
N ASP A 38 -9.66 8.74 -7.22
CA ASP A 38 -10.33 8.64 -5.92
C ASP A 38 -9.82 7.44 -5.12
N LEU A 39 -9.67 6.27 -5.76
CA LEU A 39 -9.06 5.09 -5.13
C LEU A 39 -7.63 5.34 -4.65
N GLN A 40 -6.85 6.11 -5.43
CA GLN A 40 -5.50 6.46 -5.04
C GLN A 40 -5.49 7.43 -3.85
N GLU A 41 -6.39 8.41 -3.83
CA GLU A 41 -6.55 9.35 -2.73
C GLU A 41 -6.97 8.64 -1.43
N GLU A 42 -7.91 7.68 -1.50
CA GLU A 42 -8.30 6.86 -0.34
C GLU A 42 -7.09 6.19 0.33
N VAL A 43 -6.21 5.59 -0.48
CA VAL A 43 -4.99 4.95 0.03
C VAL A 43 -4.01 5.97 0.62
N MET A 44 -3.90 7.18 0.05
CA MET A 44 -3.07 8.25 0.61
C MET A 44 -3.61 8.76 1.96
N VAL A 45 -4.93 8.89 2.10
CA VAL A 45 -5.57 9.26 3.37
C VAL A 45 -5.32 8.19 4.43
N MET A 46 -5.29 6.90 4.06
CA MET A 46 -4.91 5.83 5.01
C MET A 46 -3.46 5.98 5.48
N ALA A 47 -2.53 6.36 4.61
CA ALA A 47 -1.15 6.63 5.01
C ALA A 47 -1.04 7.79 6.02
N ASP A 48 -1.81 8.86 5.84
CA ASP A 48 -1.89 9.96 6.82
C ASP A 48 -2.38 9.48 8.18
N LYS A 49 -3.44 8.65 8.19
CA LYS A 49 -3.97 8.06 9.43
C LYS A 49 -2.93 7.15 10.09
N MET A 50 -2.24 6.32 9.31
CA MET A 50 -1.19 5.43 9.83
C MET A 50 -0.07 6.22 10.51
N ARG A 51 0.38 7.30 9.88
CA ARG A 51 1.38 8.21 10.43
C ARG A 51 0.88 8.89 11.71
N ALA A 52 -0.34 9.42 11.71
CA ALA A 52 -0.93 10.08 12.87
C ALA A 52 -1.06 9.15 14.08
N MET A 53 -1.28 7.86 13.85
CA MET A 53 -1.32 6.83 14.90
C MET A 53 0.07 6.37 15.37
N GLY A 54 1.15 6.86 14.77
CA GLY A 54 2.52 6.51 15.13
C GLY A 54 2.96 5.11 14.67
N PHE A 55 2.31 4.56 13.64
CA PHE A 55 2.78 3.31 13.03
C PHE A 55 4.05 3.55 12.22
N LYS A 56 4.99 2.60 12.32
CA LYS A 56 6.14 2.54 11.41
C LYS A 56 5.68 1.83 10.13
N PHE A 57 6.03 2.36 8.97
CA PHE A 57 5.58 1.81 7.69
C PHE A 57 6.75 1.42 6.79
N LEU A 58 6.70 0.20 6.26
CA LEU A 58 7.60 -0.33 5.26
C LEU A 58 6.79 -0.76 4.04
N LEU A 59 7.13 -0.22 2.86
CA LEU A 59 6.52 -0.60 1.60
C LEU A 59 7.56 -1.22 0.67
N ILE A 60 7.27 -2.45 0.22
CA ILE A 60 8.06 -3.19 -0.75
C ILE A 60 7.28 -3.25 -2.05
N ASP A 61 7.80 -2.63 -3.10
CA ASP A 61 7.22 -2.65 -4.45
C ASP A 61 7.97 -3.66 -5.32
N THR A 62 7.24 -4.64 -5.84
CA THR A 62 7.79 -5.73 -6.66
C THR A 62 7.56 -5.53 -8.16
N GLU A 63 6.77 -4.54 -8.57
CA GLU A 63 6.32 -4.39 -9.95
C GLU A 63 7.08 -3.30 -10.69
N ASN A 64 7.53 -3.59 -11.91
CA ASN A 64 8.28 -2.65 -12.73
C ASN A 64 7.36 -1.67 -13.47
N LYS A 65 6.17 -2.14 -13.88
CA LYS A 65 5.23 -1.37 -14.71
C LYS A 65 4.75 -0.08 -14.06
N TYR A 66 4.62 -0.05 -12.74
CA TYR A 66 4.00 1.07 -12.01
C TYR A 66 4.99 1.96 -11.26
N VAL A 67 6.28 1.60 -11.21
CA VAL A 67 7.33 2.43 -10.58
C VAL A 67 7.43 3.81 -11.19
N SER A 68 7.23 3.93 -12.50
CA SER A 68 7.26 5.22 -13.22
C SER A 68 6.17 6.19 -12.76
N SER A 69 5.04 5.69 -12.25
CA SER A 69 3.99 6.53 -11.67
C SER A 69 4.36 7.10 -10.30
N GLY A 70 5.33 6.48 -9.63
CA GLY A 70 5.79 6.85 -8.29
C GLY A 70 4.73 6.70 -7.20
N ALA A 71 3.60 6.03 -7.46
CA ALA A 71 2.48 5.95 -6.51
C ALA A 71 2.88 5.27 -5.19
N ALA A 72 3.57 4.12 -5.26
CA ALA A 72 4.06 3.41 -4.09
C ALA A 72 5.06 4.24 -3.29
N LYS A 73 6.04 4.86 -3.96
CA LYS A 73 6.99 5.75 -3.29
C LYS A 73 6.29 6.92 -2.58
N LYS A 74 5.35 7.59 -3.26
CA LYS A 74 4.55 8.67 -2.67
C LYS A 74 3.75 8.20 -1.45
N LEU A 75 3.22 6.98 -1.48
CA LEU A 75 2.50 6.39 -0.36
C LEU A 75 3.40 6.20 0.86
N ALA A 76 4.60 5.63 0.65
CA ALA A 76 5.58 5.47 1.71
C ALA A 76 6.02 6.82 2.28
N ASP A 77 6.31 7.81 1.43
CA ASP A 77 6.69 9.16 1.84
C ASP A 77 5.56 9.84 2.65
N ARG A 78 4.29 9.66 2.23
CA ARG A 78 3.12 10.22 2.93
C ARG A 78 2.97 9.64 4.34
N ALA A 79 3.22 8.35 4.49
CA ALA A 79 3.18 7.65 5.77
C ALA A 79 4.43 7.88 6.65
N ASP A 80 5.41 8.68 6.21
CA ASP A 80 6.73 8.80 6.87
C ASP A 80 7.43 7.43 7.03
N GLY A 81 7.25 6.60 6.01
CA GLY A 81 7.72 5.22 5.94
C GLY A 81 8.95 5.03 5.06
N ARG A 82 9.39 3.78 4.92
CA ARG A 82 10.49 3.39 4.04
C ARG A 82 9.97 2.66 2.81
N TYR A 83 10.60 2.94 1.68
CA TYR A 83 10.27 2.35 0.38
C TYR A 83 11.44 1.54 -0.17
N TYR A 84 11.17 0.30 -0.57
CA TYR A 84 12.11 -0.54 -1.31
C TYR A 84 11.48 -1.00 -2.62
N TYR A 85 12.21 -0.82 -3.71
CA TYR A 85 11.84 -1.38 -5.01
C TYR A 85 12.67 -2.64 -5.26
N LEU A 86 11.99 -3.77 -5.43
CA LEU A 86 12.60 -5.09 -5.62
C LEU A 86 11.99 -5.78 -6.84
N PRO A 87 12.44 -5.43 -8.07
CA PRO A 87 11.96 -6.10 -9.27
C PRO A 87 12.36 -7.57 -9.23
N ARG A 88 11.39 -8.48 -9.45
CA ARG A 88 11.62 -9.94 -9.44
C ARG A 88 12.14 -10.46 -8.09
N ALA A 89 11.64 -9.90 -6.99
CA ALA A 89 11.99 -10.34 -5.65
C ALA A 89 11.60 -11.81 -5.42
N ASP A 90 12.54 -12.60 -4.90
CA ASP A 90 12.23 -13.91 -4.33
C ASP A 90 11.86 -13.77 -2.84
N ASP A 91 11.21 -14.79 -2.28
CA ASP A 91 10.73 -14.78 -0.90
C ASP A 91 11.86 -14.53 0.12
N GLN A 92 13.07 -15.01 -0.18
CA GLN A 92 14.25 -14.85 0.70
C GLN A 92 14.73 -13.39 0.74
N MET A 93 14.73 -12.72 -0.41
CA MET A 93 15.11 -11.32 -0.56
C MET A 93 14.11 -10.40 0.15
N ILE A 94 12.80 -10.65 -0.02
CA ILE A 94 11.75 -9.91 0.68
C ILE A 94 11.92 -10.07 2.19
N ALA A 95 12.10 -11.30 2.68
CA ALA A 95 12.27 -11.58 4.10
C ALA A 95 13.52 -10.90 4.69
N GLY A 96 14.64 -10.93 3.98
CA GLY A 96 15.89 -10.29 4.40
C GLY A 96 15.75 -8.76 4.53
N ILE A 97 15.16 -8.11 3.52
CA ILE A 97 14.97 -6.66 3.53
C ILE A 97 13.95 -6.23 4.58
N ALA A 98 12.83 -6.95 4.69
CA ALA A 98 11.85 -6.68 5.73
C ALA A 98 12.46 -6.85 7.13
N GLY A 99 13.23 -7.91 7.36
CA GLY A 99 13.92 -8.15 8.63
C GLY A 99 14.87 -7.01 9.01
N ASN A 100 15.75 -6.61 8.08
CA ASN A 100 16.70 -5.53 8.31
C ASN A 100 16.00 -4.19 8.54
N ALA A 101 15.02 -3.84 7.70
CA ALA A 101 14.28 -2.60 7.82
C ALA A 101 13.50 -2.53 9.15
N ILE A 102 12.90 -3.64 9.60
CA ILE A 102 12.23 -3.71 10.90
C ILE A 102 13.23 -3.53 12.04
N GLN A 103 14.44 -4.10 11.97
CA GLN A 103 15.46 -3.94 13.00
C GLN A 103 15.91 -2.48 13.12
N GLU A 104 16.20 -1.83 12.00
CA GLU A 104 16.56 -0.41 11.97
C GLU A 104 15.42 0.49 12.47
N MET A 105 14.17 0.12 12.18
CA MET A 105 13.00 0.80 12.71
C MET A 105 12.77 0.55 14.20
N ARG A 106 13.40 -0.43 14.85
CA ARG A 106 13.23 -0.68 16.30
C ARG A 106 14.20 0.13 17.15
N ALA A 107 15.37 0.47 16.60
CA ALA A 107 16.34 1.36 17.21
C ALA A 107 15.79 2.79 17.33
#